data_AF-A0A544Y0W2-F1
#
_entry.id   AF-A0A544Y0W2-F1
#
_cell.length_a   1.000
_cell.length_b   1.000
_cell.length_c   1.000
_cell.angle_alpha   90.00
_cell.angle_beta   90.00
_cell.angle_gamma   90.00
#
_symmetry.space_group_name_H-M   'P 1'
#
loop_
_entity.id
_entity.type
_entity.pdbx_description
1 polymer ?
#
loop_
_entity_poly.entity_id
_entity_poly.type
_entity_poly.pdbx_seq_one_letter_code
_entity_poly.pdbx_strand_id
1 'polypeptide(L)'
;MPATARTHPAFAYLRARRRRPASWSDRYTSVFVLLVAAAVLGHPVAEALAGLARQADPARLGPGLALVAAAYAGFLALARALGPVVLPAADASWLVTSPLPRRAVLGRTALLLLVAAVLAGAALGLTALWLFGAPGQLGVRLAAALVLGAAAGAGGMATAVLGQQSPAADTRLQLLIGGALSVAVLAAVLGAGPARRMLAAVAEAPASLGAAVAGVASVVAAFLVRRAWAALDRIPAHRILASSTRTARVTSAATTLDPGMLTWVAEDAHWRGRALRSRPWPRLVSRLGPASAPAWQEWLRVGRRPGRLAALLGAAALPAVCANATGDGLGPAAGLLLCGALTAAAMCTAGVRRDGGDPALARMLAVDGRAVMAARAVLPALLAAAWSALALGVLQAVGELPPGAWWALGPAAAPALAAGALRMARRRPVDHSMPVIDTPGGAVPTGPLLWAFTGVDLALAGSLPALAALASRPASVAPYLAAQAVIGAAVLTAYVLRSARGSRP
;
A
#
# COMPACT_ATOMS: atom_id res chain seq x y z
N MET A 1 -21.80 -52.38 27.13
CA MET A 1 -20.56 -51.91 26.46
C MET A 1 -20.75 -50.46 26.06
N PRO A 2 -20.00 -49.49 26.61
CA PRO A 2 -20.13 -48.10 26.20
C PRO A 2 -19.49 -47.91 24.83
N ALA A 3 -20.24 -47.34 23.89
CA ALA A 3 -19.75 -46.96 22.58
C ALA A 3 -18.57 -46.00 22.74
N THR A 4 -17.36 -46.47 22.41
CA THR A 4 -16.15 -45.64 22.35
C THR A 4 -16.44 -44.47 21.43
N ALA A 5 -16.56 -43.27 22.00
CA ALA A 5 -16.75 -42.03 21.28
C ALA A 5 -15.58 -41.88 20.30
N ARG A 6 -15.80 -42.20 19.02
CA ARG A 6 -14.79 -42.00 17.97
C ARG A 6 -14.47 -40.51 17.96
N THR A 7 -13.26 -40.17 18.39
CA THR A 7 -12.81 -38.78 18.39
C THR A 7 -12.93 -38.24 16.96
N HIS A 8 -13.71 -37.18 16.77
CA HIS A 8 -13.93 -36.58 15.46
C HIS A 8 -12.58 -36.36 14.75
N PRO A 9 -12.42 -36.76 13.47
CA PRO A 9 -11.13 -36.79 12.76
C PRO A 9 -10.40 -35.43 12.80
N ALA A 10 -11.14 -34.33 12.84
CA ALA A 10 -10.59 -32.99 13.00
C ALA A 10 -9.82 -32.78 14.33
N PHE A 11 -10.27 -33.34 15.46
CA PHE A 11 -9.53 -33.30 16.72
C PHE A 11 -8.26 -34.15 16.70
N ALA A 12 -8.28 -35.28 15.96
CA ALA A 12 -7.10 -36.11 15.77
C ALA A 12 -6.06 -35.36 14.90
N TYR A 13 -6.49 -34.71 13.81
CA TYR A 13 -5.64 -33.87 12.97
C TYR A 13 -4.99 -32.73 13.75
N LEU A 14 -5.75 -31.97 14.55
CA LEU A 14 -5.21 -30.89 15.37
C LEU A 14 -4.19 -31.39 16.40
N ARG A 15 -4.45 -32.52 17.04
CA ARG A 15 -3.50 -33.14 17.99
C ARG A 15 -2.22 -33.59 17.28
N ALA A 16 -2.33 -34.26 16.14
CA ALA A 16 -1.19 -34.68 15.33
C ALA A 16 -0.33 -33.47 14.88
N ARG A 17 -0.98 -32.39 14.44
CA ARG A 17 -0.29 -31.17 13.99
C ARG A 17 0.38 -30.40 15.12
N ARG A 18 -0.17 -30.42 16.34
CA ARG A 18 0.47 -29.84 17.53
C ARG A 18 1.65 -30.66 18.03
N ARG A 19 1.59 -31.98 17.88
CA ARG A 19 2.60 -32.92 18.38
C ARG A 19 3.70 -33.25 17.38
N ARG A 20 3.63 -32.80 16.12
CA ARG A 20 4.72 -33.01 15.16
C ARG A 20 5.98 -32.30 15.67
N PRO A 21 7.02 -33.04 16.08
CA PRO A 21 8.30 -32.43 16.42
C PRO A 21 8.86 -31.78 15.14
N ALA A 22 9.49 -30.61 15.29
CA ALA A 22 10.16 -29.96 14.17
C ALA A 22 11.19 -30.93 13.59
N SER A 23 11.07 -31.21 12.30
CA SER A 23 12.02 -32.06 11.59
C SER A 23 13.41 -31.42 11.60
N TRP A 24 14.46 -32.20 11.37
CA TRP A 24 15.81 -31.64 11.21
C TRP A 24 15.86 -30.59 10.09
N SER A 25 15.11 -30.80 9.00
CA SER A 25 14.95 -29.81 7.94
C SER A 25 14.30 -28.52 8.44
N ASP A 26 13.24 -28.59 9.26
CA ASP A 26 12.58 -27.41 9.82
C ASP A 26 13.52 -26.62 10.74
N ARG A 27 14.29 -27.33 11.57
CA ARG A 27 15.28 -26.72 12.47
C ARG A 27 16.40 -26.07 11.69
N TYR A 28 16.98 -26.79 10.73
CA TYR A 28 18.00 -26.28 9.82
C TYR A 28 17.49 -25.03 9.09
N THR A 29 16.29 -25.08 8.50
CA THR A 29 15.69 -23.95 7.80
C THR A 29 15.47 -22.76 8.74
N SER A 30 14.99 -23.00 9.96
CA SER A 30 14.76 -21.93 10.95
C SER A 30 16.07 -21.26 11.39
N VAL A 31 17.11 -22.05 11.66
CA VAL A 31 18.44 -21.54 12.02
C VAL A 31 19.07 -20.79 10.84
N PHE A 32 19.00 -21.37 9.64
CA PHE A 32 19.51 -20.75 8.44
C PHE A 32 18.82 -19.40 8.15
N VAL A 33 17.48 -19.35 8.22
CA VAL A 33 16.71 -18.12 8.05
C VAL A 33 17.08 -17.10 9.13
N LEU A 34 17.27 -17.52 10.38
CA LEU A 34 17.69 -16.64 11.47
C LEU A 34 19.09 -16.06 11.23
N LEU A 35 20.05 -16.89 10.79
CA LEU A 35 21.41 -16.45 10.48
C LEU A 35 21.44 -15.50 9.28
N VAL A 36 20.71 -15.81 8.21
CA VAL A 36 20.59 -14.93 7.05
C VAL A 36 19.93 -13.61 7.45
N ALA A 37 18.86 -13.65 8.24
CA ALA A 37 18.22 -12.44 8.76
C ALA A 37 19.18 -11.61 9.62
N ALA A 38 19.96 -12.26 10.50
CA ALA A 38 20.95 -11.58 11.33
C ALA A 38 22.11 -10.98 10.50
N ALA A 39 22.56 -11.66 9.46
CA ALA A 39 23.60 -11.15 8.56
C ALA A 39 23.09 -9.95 7.74
N VAL A 40 21.89 -10.04 7.18
CA VAL A 40 21.29 -8.99 6.34
C VAL A 40 20.87 -7.77 7.16
N LEU A 41 20.31 -7.98 8.35
CA LEU A 41 19.76 -6.90 9.19
C LEU A 41 20.74 -6.42 10.26
N GLY A 42 21.79 -7.18 10.58
CA GLY A 42 22.69 -6.89 11.69
C GLY A 42 23.39 -5.54 11.55
N HIS A 43 23.95 -5.26 10.37
CA HIS A 43 24.61 -3.98 10.09
C HIS A 43 23.65 -2.77 10.14
N PRO A 44 22.53 -2.74 9.39
CA PRO A 44 21.62 -1.59 9.45
C PRO A 44 20.98 -1.40 10.84
N VAL A 45 20.76 -2.48 11.59
CA VAL A 45 20.29 -2.38 12.98
C VAL A 45 21.38 -1.80 13.88
N ALA A 46 22.64 -2.24 13.74
CA ALA A 46 23.75 -1.69 14.52
C ALA A 46 23.96 -0.20 14.24
N GLU A 47 23.90 0.23 12.97
CA GLU A 47 23.96 1.64 12.59
C GLU A 47 22.77 2.45 13.14
N ALA A 48 21.56 1.89 13.07
CA ALA A 48 20.38 2.53 13.66
C ALA A 48 20.54 2.71 15.17
N LEU A 49 21.03 1.70 15.88
CA LEU A 49 21.28 1.75 17.33
C LEU A 49 22.37 2.74 17.69
N ALA A 50 23.49 2.76 16.96
CA ALA A 50 24.56 3.73 17.14
C ALA A 50 24.08 5.18 16.92
N GLY A 51 23.13 5.36 16.00
CA GLY A 51 22.52 6.66 15.71
C GLY A 51 21.54 7.18 16.76
N LEU A 52 21.15 6.39 17.78
CA LEU A 52 20.13 6.77 18.79
C LEU A 52 20.61 7.85 19.78
N ALA A 53 21.92 7.90 20.05
CA ALA A 53 22.50 8.86 21.01
C ALA A 53 22.56 10.30 20.48
N ARG A 54 22.16 10.54 19.23
CA ARG A 54 22.17 11.86 18.60
C ARG A 54 21.01 12.73 19.10
N GLN A 55 21.22 14.04 19.03
CA GLN A 55 20.13 15.01 19.21
C GLN A 55 19.16 14.94 18.03
N ALA A 56 17.88 15.22 18.30
CA ALA A 56 16.85 15.28 17.28
C ALA A 56 17.17 16.38 16.27
N ASP A 57 17.08 16.08 14.98
CA ASP A 57 17.11 17.10 13.93
C ASP A 57 15.68 17.66 13.76
N PRO A 58 15.40 18.92 14.16
CA PRO A 58 14.05 19.49 14.10
C PRO A 58 13.48 19.52 12.67
N ALA A 59 14.33 19.57 11.64
CA ALA A 59 13.89 19.55 10.25
C ALA A 59 13.32 18.18 9.83
N ARG A 60 13.80 17.08 10.43
CA ARG A 60 13.39 15.72 10.07
C ARG A 60 12.21 15.19 10.88
N LEU A 61 11.93 15.77 12.05
CA LEU A 61 10.88 15.31 12.97
C LEU A 61 9.49 15.18 12.30
N GLY A 62 9.05 16.21 11.59
CA GLY A 62 7.73 16.19 10.92
C GLY A 62 7.65 15.13 9.81
N PRO A 63 8.58 15.15 8.83
CA PRO A 63 8.65 14.13 7.79
C PRO A 63 8.75 12.69 8.30
N GLY A 64 9.61 12.43 9.29
CA GLY A 64 9.77 11.10 9.83
C GLY A 64 8.54 10.62 10.61
N LEU A 65 7.87 11.49 11.36
CA LEU A 65 6.60 11.15 12.02
C LEU A 65 5.51 10.86 11.00
N ALA A 66 5.48 11.61 9.90
CA ALA A 66 4.57 11.35 8.79
C ALA A 66 4.79 9.95 8.21
N LEU A 67 6.04 9.56 7.99
CA LEU A 67 6.40 8.23 7.49
C LEU A 67 6.03 7.12 8.48
N VAL A 68 6.30 7.28 9.78
CA VAL A 68 5.94 6.28 10.81
C VAL A 68 4.42 6.13 10.91
N ALA A 69 3.67 7.23 10.93
CA ALA A 69 2.21 7.19 10.96
C ALA A 69 1.61 6.59 9.68
N ALA A 70 2.16 6.90 8.51
CA ALA A 70 1.77 6.30 7.24
C ALA A 70 2.10 4.80 7.17
N ALA A 71 3.26 4.39 7.69
CA ALA A 71 3.66 2.98 7.78
C ALA A 71 2.73 2.20 8.71
N TYR A 72 2.34 2.77 9.85
CA TYR A 72 1.34 2.18 10.74
C TYR A 72 -0.04 2.08 10.08
N ALA A 73 -0.50 3.12 9.37
CA ALA A 73 -1.74 3.07 8.61
C ALA A 73 -1.69 1.99 7.51
N GLY A 74 -0.56 1.86 6.81
CA GLY A 74 -0.31 0.83 5.81
C GLY A 74 -0.34 -0.58 6.40
N PHE A 75 0.30 -0.79 7.55
CA PHE A 75 0.25 -2.04 8.30
C PHE A 75 -1.19 -2.47 8.62
N LEU A 76 -2.00 -1.55 9.12
CA LEU A 76 -3.41 -1.81 9.43
C LEU A 76 -4.26 -2.03 8.19
N ALA A 77 -4.03 -1.25 7.12
CA ALA A 77 -4.72 -1.42 5.85
C ALA A 77 -4.42 -2.79 5.22
N LEU A 78 -3.17 -3.25 5.32
CA LEU A 78 -2.75 -4.57 4.84
C LEU A 78 -3.40 -5.69 5.68
N ALA A 79 -3.36 -5.58 7.01
CA ALA A 79 -4.02 -6.52 7.91
C ALA A 79 -5.51 -6.62 7.60
N ARG A 80 -6.19 -5.49 7.38
CA ARG A 80 -7.59 -5.43 6.99
C ARG A 80 -7.86 -6.07 5.61
N ALA A 81 -7.02 -5.81 4.62
CA ALA A 81 -7.23 -6.29 3.24
C ALA A 81 -7.08 -7.81 3.12
N LEU A 82 -6.02 -8.37 3.72
CA LEU A 82 -5.79 -9.81 3.76
C LEU A 82 -6.80 -10.49 4.70
N GLY A 83 -7.14 -9.80 5.78
CA GLY A 83 -7.89 -10.32 6.90
C GLY A 83 -6.89 -10.93 7.90
N PRO A 84 -6.77 -10.40 9.13
CA PRO A 84 -5.68 -10.77 10.02
C PRO A 84 -5.68 -12.26 10.34
N VAL A 85 -6.82 -12.85 10.69
CA VAL A 85 -6.89 -14.28 10.99
C VAL A 85 -7.21 -15.08 9.72
N VAL A 86 -6.30 -15.99 9.37
CA VAL A 86 -6.36 -16.85 8.18
C VAL A 86 -5.94 -18.27 8.50
N LEU A 87 -6.44 -19.21 7.71
CA LEU A 87 -5.95 -20.58 7.67
C LEU A 87 -5.46 -20.88 6.24
N PRO A 88 -4.59 -21.88 6.05
CA PRO A 88 -4.36 -22.42 4.72
C PRO A 88 -5.70 -22.75 4.04
N ALA A 89 -5.87 -22.43 2.75
CA ALA A 89 -7.16 -22.58 2.07
C ALA A 89 -7.72 -24.02 2.15
N ALA A 90 -6.84 -25.02 2.06
CA ALA A 90 -7.18 -26.42 2.24
C ALA A 90 -7.76 -26.67 3.65
N ASP A 91 -7.03 -26.29 4.71
CA ASP A 91 -7.47 -26.40 6.11
C ASP A 91 -8.78 -25.65 6.36
N ALA A 92 -8.93 -24.44 5.80
CA ALA A 92 -10.10 -23.60 6.01
C ALA A 92 -11.40 -24.27 5.50
N SER A 93 -11.34 -24.96 4.36
CA SER A 93 -12.51 -25.53 3.68
C SER A 93 -13.27 -26.57 4.52
N TRP A 94 -12.56 -27.31 5.37
CA TRP A 94 -13.15 -28.38 6.18
C TRP A 94 -13.05 -28.13 7.70
N LEU A 95 -12.03 -27.43 8.21
CA LEU A 95 -11.92 -27.12 9.64
C LEU A 95 -12.91 -26.05 10.08
N VAL A 96 -13.17 -25.04 9.25
CA VAL A 96 -14.06 -23.91 9.60
C VAL A 96 -15.53 -24.35 9.55
N THR A 97 -15.85 -25.36 8.75
CA THR A 97 -17.19 -25.96 8.62
C THR A 97 -17.41 -27.09 9.63
N SER A 98 -16.34 -27.69 10.18
CA SER A 98 -16.44 -28.69 11.25
C SER A 98 -16.94 -28.09 12.58
N PRO A 99 -17.60 -28.87 13.45
CA PRO A 99 -18.14 -28.42 14.74
C PRO A 99 -17.03 -28.26 15.81
N LEU A 100 -15.88 -27.69 15.45
CA LEU A 100 -14.77 -27.44 16.35
C LEU A 100 -14.88 -26.04 16.99
N PRO A 101 -14.42 -25.88 18.25
CA PRO A 101 -14.28 -24.55 18.83
C PRO A 101 -13.27 -23.74 18.02
N ARG A 102 -13.69 -22.61 17.45
CA ARG A 102 -12.87 -21.83 16.51
C ARG A 102 -11.60 -21.31 17.17
N ARG A 103 -11.63 -20.95 18.45
CA ARG A 103 -10.42 -20.62 19.23
C ARG A 103 -9.35 -21.70 19.18
N ALA A 104 -9.72 -22.98 19.23
CA ALA A 104 -8.75 -24.07 19.21
C ALA A 104 -8.06 -24.23 17.85
N VAL A 105 -8.79 -23.90 16.76
CA VAL A 105 -8.31 -23.93 15.38
C VAL A 105 -7.46 -22.70 15.06
N LEU A 106 -7.95 -21.51 15.41
CA LEU A 106 -7.36 -20.22 15.03
C LEU A 106 -6.29 -19.72 16.01
N GLY A 107 -6.25 -20.23 17.24
CA GLY A 107 -5.41 -19.70 18.31
C GLY A 107 -3.91 -19.69 17.98
N ARG A 108 -3.39 -20.72 17.28
CA ARG A 108 -1.99 -20.76 16.87
C ARG A 108 -1.67 -19.67 15.85
N THR A 109 -2.51 -19.51 14.82
CA THR A 109 -2.31 -18.44 13.84
C THR A 109 -2.45 -17.07 14.49
N ALA A 110 -3.45 -16.89 15.37
CA ALA A 110 -3.64 -15.65 16.11
C ALA A 110 -2.43 -15.28 16.99
N LEU A 111 -1.78 -16.27 17.61
CA LEU A 111 -0.54 -16.06 18.37
C LEU A 111 0.63 -15.67 17.46
N LEU A 112 0.83 -16.37 16.34
CA LEU A 112 1.89 -16.02 15.38
C LEU A 112 1.72 -14.60 14.82
N LEU A 113 0.47 -14.21 14.54
CA LEU A 113 0.13 -12.86 14.10
C LEU A 113 0.38 -11.82 15.19
N LEU A 114 0.08 -12.14 16.44
CA LEU A 114 0.37 -11.27 17.58
C LEU A 114 1.87 -11.06 17.72
N VAL A 115 2.68 -12.12 17.63
CA VAL A 115 4.14 -12.02 17.67
C VAL A 115 4.65 -11.15 16.51
N ALA A 116 4.21 -11.42 15.28
CA ALA A 116 4.59 -10.62 14.12
C ALA A 116 4.19 -9.15 14.26
N ALA A 117 3.01 -8.87 14.81
CA ALA A 117 2.52 -7.52 15.06
C ALA A 117 3.32 -6.79 16.15
N VAL A 118 3.68 -7.48 17.22
CA VAL A 118 4.56 -6.95 18.27
C VAL A 118 5.93 -6.58 17.71
N LEU A 119 6.52 -7.44 16.88
CA LEU A 119 7.82 -7.19 16.24
C LEU A 119 7.75 -6.01 15.26
N ALA A 120 6.72 -5.97 14.39
CA ALA A 120 6.51 -4.87 13.46
C ALA A 120 6.27 -3.54 14.20
N GLY A 121 5.49 -3.58 15.27
CA GLY A 121 5.25 -2.43 16.14
C GLY A 121 6.51 -1.95 16.85
N ALA A 122 7.31 -2.86 17.41
CA ALA A 122 8.59 -2.53 18.04
C ALA A 122 9.58 -1.89 17.05
N ALA A 123 9.62 -2.39 15.81
CA ALA A 123 10.40 -1.77 14.73
C ALA A 123 9.93 -0.33 14.44
N LEU A 124 8.62 -0.09 14.36
CA LEU A 124 8.06 1.26 14.21
C LEU A 124 8.42 2.16 15.40
N GLY A 125 8.35 1.64 16.63
CA GLY A 125 8.77 2.35 17.84
C GLY A 125 10.24 2.73 17.82
N LEU A 126 11.12 1.81 17.38
CA LEU A 126 12.55 2.06 17.22
C LEU A 126 12.81 3.14 16.14
N THR A 127 12.10 3.09 15.01
CA THR A 127 12.23 4.14 13.97
C THR A 127 11.77 5.51 14.47
N ALA A 128 10.72 5.57 15.29
CA ALA A 128 10.28 6.81 15.91
C ALA A 128 11.34 7.33 16.90
N LEU A 129 11.92 6.48 17.74
CA LEU A 129 12.99 6.88 18.66
C LEU A 129 14.22 7.39 17.92
N TRP A 130 14.61 6.71 16.84
CA TRP A 130 15.73 7.13 15.99
C TRP A 130 15.53 8.54 15.42
N LEU A 131 14.27 8.89 15.13
CA LEU A 131 13.92 10.22 14.64
C LEU A 131 13.98 11.29 15.74
N PHE A 132 13.44 10.99 16.92
CA PHE A 132 13.40 11.93 18.05
C PHE A 132 14.73 12.08 18.77
N GLY A 133 15.67 11.14 18.61
CA GLY A 133 16.88 11.09 19.39
C GLY A 133 16.62 10.83 20.89
N ALA A 134 17.68 10.46 21.60
CA ALA A 134 17.63 10.24 23.04
C ALA A 134 18.79 10.93 23.76
N PRO A 135 18.84 12.28 23.80
CA PRO A 135 19.83 12.99 24.60
C PRO A 135 19.55 12.76 26.09
N GLY A 136 20.21 11.75 26.67
CA GLY A 136 20.05 11.34 28.07
C GLY A 136 18.93 10.31 28.32
N GLN A 137 19.12 9.48 29.35
CA GLN A 137 18.19 8.41 29.76
C GLN A 137 17.82 7.43 28.62
N LEU A 138 18.80 7.07 27.79
CA LEU A 138 18.62 6.22 26.61
C LEU A 138 17.89 4.91 26.93
N GLY A 139 18.20 4.27 28.06
CA GLY A 139 17.52 3.04 28.49
C GLY A 139 16.01 3.21 28.68
N VAL A 140 15.58 4.28 29.37
CA VAL A 140 14.16 4.55 29.63
C VAL A 140 13.43 4.95 28.35
N ARG A 141 14.04 5.81 27.52
CA ARG A 141 13.46 6.23 26.23
C ARG A 141 13.36 5.07 25.25
N LEU A 142 14.37 4.21 25.19
CA LEU A 142 14.37 2.98 24.38
C LEU A 142 13.27 2.02 24.84
N ALA A 143 13.19 1.74 26.14
CA ALA A 143 12.14 0.91 26.69
C ALA A 143 10.74 1.47 26.39
N ALA A 144 10.52 2.77 26.60
CA ALA A 144 9.26 3.43 26.32
C ALA A 144 8.88 3.34 24.83
N ALA A 145 9.82 3.58 23.92
CA ALA A 145 9.58 3.51 22.48
C ALA A 145 9.28 2.09 22.00
N LEU A 146 10.03 1.09 22.47
CA LEU A 146 9.78 -0.32 22.14
C LEU A 146 8.44 -0.80 22.69
N VAL A 147 8.11 -0.46 23.93
CA VAL A 147 6.84 -0.83 24.57
C VAL A 147 5.67 -0.15 23.87
N LEU A 148 5.77 1.16 23.57
CA LEU A 148 4.75 1.90 22.85
C LEU A 148 4.54 1.32 21.44
N GLY A 149 5.63 1.05 20.72
CA GLY A 149 5.60 0.43 19.41
C GLY A 149 4.95 -0.96 19.44
N ALA A 150 5.40 -1.83 20.35
CA ALA A 150 4.83 -3.16 20.57
C ALA A 150 3.33 -3.11 20.93
N ALA A 151 2.93 -2.17 21.80
CA ALA A 151 1.54 -1.95 22.17
C ALA A 151 0.71 -1.47 20.98
N ALA A 152 1.23 -0.55 20.15
CA ALA A 152 0.57 -0.09 18.93
C ALA A 152 0.40 -1.23 17.93
N GLY A 153 1.44 -2.04 17.71
CA GLY A 153 1.39 -3.22 16.84
C GLY A 153 0.36 -4.26 17.32
N ALA A 154 0.45 -4.66 18.58
CA ALA A 154 -0.47 -5.64 19.19
C ALA A 154 -1.92 -5.13 19.23
N GLY A 155 -2.13 -3.89 19.69
CA GLY A 155 -3.43 -3.24 19.74
C GLY A 155 -4.04 -3.05 18.35
N GLY A 156 -3.24 -2.57 17.40
CA GLY A 156 -3.62 -2.41 16.00
C GLY A 156 -4.05 -3.73 15.36
N MET A 157 -3.26 -4.79 15.50
CA MET A 157 -3.62 -6.12 15.01
C MET A 157 -4.88 -6.65 15.71
N ALA A 158 -5.01 -6.45 17.03
CA ALA A 158 -6.22 -6.83 17.76
C ALA A 158 -7.48 -6.09 17.25
N THR A 159 -7.37 -4.79 16.93
CA THR A 159 -8.47 -4.05 16.29
C THR A 159 -8.80 -4.59 14.90
N ALA A 160 -7.79 -5.03 14.14
CA ALA A 160 -8.01 -5.67 12.85
C ALA A 160 -8.80 -6.99 13.00
N VAL A 161 -8.46 -7.81 14.00
CA VAL A 161 -9.18 -9.07 14.31
C VAL A 161 -10.62 -8.78 14.71
N LEU A 162 -10.85 -7.74 15.53
CA LEU A 162 -12.20 -7.29 15.86
C LEU A 162 -12.95 -6.78 14.63
N GLY A 163 -12.28 -6.10 13.70
CA GLY A 163 -12.86 -5.67 12.42
C GLY A 163 -13.36 -6.82 11.54
N GLN A 164 -12.66 -7.96 11.59
CA GLN A 164 -13.12 -9.19 10.94
C GLN A 164 -14.44 -9.73 11.53
N GLN A 165 -14.78 -9.43 12.78
CA GLN A 165 -15.98 -9.96 13.43
C GLN A 165 -17.28 -9.37 12.86
N SER A 166 -17.35 -8.06 12.64
CA SER A 166 -18.59 -7.38 12.24
C SER A 166 -18.33 -6.17 11.34
N PRO A 167 -19.33 -5.73 10.53
CA PRO A 167 -19.20 -4.52 9.71
C PRO A 167 -18.94 -3.25 10.55
N ALA A 168 -19.57 -3.13 11.72
CA ALA A 168 -19.39 -1.97 12.60
C ALA A 168 -17.97 -1.87 13.15
N ALA A 169 -17.36 -3.00 13.52
CA ALA A 169 -15.97 -3.03 13.95
C ALA A 169 -15.02 -2.74 12.77
N ASP A 170 -15.33 -3.23 11.56
CA ASP A 170 -14.58 -2.88 10.36
C ASP A 170 -14.63 -1.36 10.10
N THR A 171 -15.78 -0.70 10.27
CA THR A 171 -15.91 0.77 10.17
C THR A 171 -14.96 1.49 11.14
N ARG A 172 -14.89 1.05 12.40
CA ARG A 172 -13.97 1.62 13.40
C ARG A 172 -12.51 1.46 13.02
N LEU A 173 -12.14 0.31 12.45
CA LEU A 173 -10.81 0.09 11.92
C LEU A 173 -10.49 1.04 10.75
N GLN A 174 -11.45 1.32 9.86
CA GLN A 174 -11.23 2.32 8.80
C GLN A 174 -11.06 3.72 9.36
N LEU A 175 -11.82 4.09 10.39
CA LEU A 175 -11.65 5.37 11.07
C LEU A 175 -10.27 5.48 11.71
N LEU A 176 -9.75 4.40 12.29
CA LEU A 176 -8.41 4.36 12.85
C LEU A 176 -7.32 4.46 11.78
N ILE A 177 -7.48 3.77 10.65
CA ILE A 177 -6.59 3.92 9.47
C ILE A 177 -6.64 5.36 8.95
N GLY A 178 -7.83 5.93 8.80
CA GLY A 178 -8.04 7.31 8.36
C GLY A 178 -7.42 8.31 9.33
N GLY A 179 -7.60 8.12 10.64
CA GLY A 179 -6.98 8.93 11.68
C GLY A 179 -5.46 8.88 11.66
N ALA A 180 -4.86 7.69 11.48
CA ALA A 180 -3.41 7.54 11.32
C ALA A 180 -2.88 8.24 10.07
N LEU A 181 -3.61 8.18 8.95
CA LEU A 181 -3.28 8.95 7.74
C LEU A 181 -3.42 10.46 7.96
N SER A 182 -4.45 10.91 8.68
CA SER A 182 -4.62 12.32 9.05
C SER A 182 -3.47 12.82 9.93
N VAL A 183 -3.01 12.00 10.90
CA VAL A 183 -1.82 12.29 11.70
C VAL A 183 -0.57 12.37 10.83
N ALA A 184 -0.43 11.49 9.83
CA ALA A 184 0.69 11.54 8.90
C ALA A 184 0.72 12.85 8.10
N VAL A 185 -0.43 13.27 7.57
CA VAL A 185 -0.58 14.55 6.86
C VAL A 185 -0.32 15.73 7.78
N LEU A 186 -0.85 15.70 9.01
CA LEU A 186 -0.64 16.76 9.99
C LEU A 186 0.84 16.87 10.37
N ALA A 187 1.52 15.76 10.63
CA ALA A 187 2.95 15.75 10.94
C ALA A 187 3.81 16.32 9.80
N ALA A 188 3.46 16.00 8.55
CA ALA A 188 4.09 16.57 7.36
C ALA A 188 3.94 18.10 7.30
N VAL A 189 2.72 18.60 7.50
CA VAL A 189 2.41 20.04 7.45
C VAL A 189 3.06 20.80 8.61
N LEU A 190 3.00 20.26 9.83
CA LEU A 190 3.61 20.87 11.01
C LEU A 190 5.15 20.89 10.92
N GLY A 191 5.75 19.88 10.28
CA GLY A 191 7.19 19.85 10.00
C GLY A 191 7.65 20.94 9.06
N ALA A 192 6.84 21.27 8.05
CA ALA A 192 7.15 22.33 7.09
C ALA A 192 6.92 23.75 7.64
N GLY A 193 5.97 23.93 8.56
CA GLY A 193 5.49 25.24 9.01
C GLY A 193 6.07 25.79 10.33
N PRO A 194 5.57 26.95 10.80
CA PRO A 194 6.02 27.62 12.03
C PRO A 194 5.71 26.81 13.31
N ALA A 195 4.84 25.80 13.21
CA ALA A 195 4.49 24.90 14.30
C ALA A 195 5.54 23.82 14.59
N ARG A 196 6.71 23.87 13.92
CA ARG A 196 7.87 23.00 14.19
C ARG A 196 8.28 23.01 15.68
N ARG A 197 8.06 24.14 16.37
CA ARG A 197 8.26 24.29 17.83
C ARG A 197 7.41 23.31 18.66
N MET A 198 6.19 22.99 18.22
CA MET A 198 5.34 22.02 18.91
C MET A 198 5.91 20.60 18.79
N LEU A 199 6.47 20.23 17.64
CA LEU A 199 7.11 18.93 17.45
C LEU A 199 8.42 18.81 18.25
N ALA A 200 9.20 19.90 18.33
CA ALA A 200 10.39 19.96 19.18
C ALA A 200 10.02 19.80 20.67
N ALA A 201 8.96 20.46 21.14
CA ALA A 201 8.48 20.31 22.52
C ALA A 201 8.06 18.87 22.85
N VAL A 202 7.51 18.12 21.89
CA VAL A 202 7.21 16.68 22.07
C VAL A 202 8.49 15.85 22.16
N ALA A 203 9.52 16.16 21.36
CA ALA A 203 10.81 15.47 21.40
C ALA A 203 11.57 15.69 22.73
N GLU A 204 11.41 16.88 23.31
CA GLU A 204 11.99 17.30 24.58
C GLU A 204 11.17 16.88 25.80
N ALA A 205 9.99 16.25 25.60
CA ALA A 205 9.13 15.84 26.70
C ALA A 205 9.86 14.91 27.69
N PRO A 206 9.55 15.01 29.01
CA PRO A 206 10.12 14.15 30.04
C PRO A 206 9.95 12.66 29.72
N ALA A 207 11.00 11.86 29.97
CA ALA A 207 10.96 10.41 29.73
C ALA A 207 9.86 9.71 30.55
N SER A 208 9.47 10.28 31.70
CA SER A 208 8.36 9.80 32.54
C SER A 208 7.01 9.89 31.83
N LEU A 209 6.77 10.94 31.03
CA LEU A 209 5.55 11.05 30.22
C LEU A 209 5.56 9.99 29.12
N GLY A 210 6.69 9.77 28.45
CA GLY A 210 6.84 8.70 27.46
C GLY A 210 6.56 7.32 28.05
N ALA A 211 7.10 7.04 29.24
CA ALA A 211 6.84 5.80 29.97
C ALA A 211 5.37 5.67 30.40
N ALA A 212 4.73 6.74 30.85
CA ALA A 212 3.31 6.75 31.21
C ALA A 212 2.41 6.46 30.00
N VAL A 213 2.67 7.10 28.85
CA VAL A 213 1.94 6.85 27.60
C VAL A 213 2.15 5.41 27.13
N ALA A 214 3.37 4.88 27.20
CA ALA A 214 3.67 3.49 26.88
C ALA A 214 2.93 2.52 27.82
N GLY A 215 2.85 2.82 29.11
CA GLY A 215 2.09 2.06 30.10
C GLY A 215 0.59 2.02 29.79
N VAL A 216 -0.03 3.19 29.57
CA VAL A 216 -1.45 3.29 29.19
C VAL A 216 -1.73 2.56 27.88
N ALA A 217 -0.87 2.75 26.86
CA ALA A 217 -0.98 2.07 25.57
C ALA A 217 -0.91 0.53 25.74
N SER A 218 -0.03 0.04 26.62
CA SER A 218 0.11 -1.40 26.92
C SER A 218 -1.15 -1.97 27.57
N VAL A 219 -1.76 -1.26 28.51
CA VAL A 219 -3.02 -1.68 29.14
C VAL A 219 -4.15 -1.74 28.11
N VAL A 220 -4.25 -0.73 27.25
CA VAL A 220 -5.24 -0.68 26.17
C VAL A 220 -5.00 -1.82 25.16
N ALA A 221 -3.75 -2.05 24.76
CA ALA A 221 -3.37 -3.13 23.86
C ALA A 221 -3.70 -4.51 24.46
N ALA A 222 -3.37 -4.75 25.73
CA ALA A 222 -3.70 -5.99 26.44
C ALA A 222 -5.22 -6.22 26.50
N PHE A 223 -5.99 -5.16 26.78
CA PHE A 223 -7.46 -5.20 26.76
C PHE A 223 -7.99 -5.56 25.37
N LEU A 224 -7.47 -4.93 24.31
CA LEU A 224 -7.86 -5.21 22.93
C LEU A 224 -7.50 -6.63 22.51
N VAL A 225 -6.29 -7.11 22.83
CA VAL A 225 -5.84 -8.48 22.56
C VAL A 225 -6.75 -9.49 23.26
N ARG A 226 -7.09 -9.26 24.54
CA ARG A 226 -8.05 -10.10 25.28
C ARG A 226 -9.42 -10.12 24.59
N ARG A 227 -9.92 -8.96 24.14
CA ARG A 227 -11.19 -8.88 23.39
C ARG A 227 -11.12 -9.58 22.04
N ALA A 228 -10.02 -9.44 21.31
CA ALA A 228 -9.80 -10.10 20.03
C ALA A 228 -9.75 -11.62 20.20
N TRP A 229 -9.04 -12.11 21.22
CA TRP A 229 -9.00 -13.52 21.57
C TRP A 229 -10.40 -14.07 21.89
N ALA A 230 -11.16 -13.33 22.68
CA ALA A 230 -12.54 -13.69 22.99
C ALA A 230 -13.47 -13.66 21.76
N ALA A 231 -13.18 -12.81 20.79
CA ALA A 231 -13.94 -12.66 19.56
C ALA A 231 -13.68 -13.77 18.52
N LEU A 232 -12.60 -14.55 18.63
CA LEU A 232 -12.27 -15.61 17.67
C LEU A 232 -13.41 -16.61 17.43
N ASP A 233 -14.18 -16.97 18.46
CA ASP A 233 -15.34 -17.87 18.33
C ASP A 233 -16.52 -17.24 17.58
N ARG A 234 -16.59 -15.91 17.57
CA ARG A 234 -17.69 -15.15 16.98
C ARG A 234 -17.42 -14.72 15.53
N ILE A 235 -16.23 -14.99 14.98
CA ILE A 235 -15.91 -14.63 13.59
C ILE A 235 -16.68 -15.57 12.63
N PRO A 236 -17.54 -15.04 11.74
CA PRO A 236 -18.31 -15.87 10.82
C PRO A 236 -17.42 -16.72 9.89
N ALA A 237 -17.81 -17.98 9.68
CA ALA A 237 -17.10 -18.94 8.83
C ALA A 237 -16.81 -18.39 7.42
N HIS A 238 -17.79 -17.74 6.79
CA HIS A 238 -17.64 -17.17 5.45
C HIS A 238 -16.56 -16.07 5.38
N ARG A 239 -16.32 -15.32 6.48
CA ARG A 239 -15.27 -14.29 6.52
C ARG A 239 -13.88 -14.90 6.61
N ILE A 240 -13.73 -15.99 7.37
CA ILE A 240 -12.47 -16.75 7.48
C ILE A 240 -12.15 -17.43 6.15
N LEU A 241 -13.14 -18.05 5.49
CA LEU A 241 -12.97 -18.63 4.16
C LEU A 241 -12.58 -17.56 3.13
N ALA A 242 -13.23 -16.39 3.17
CA ALA A 242 -12.90 -15.28 2.28
C ALA A 242 -11.49 -14.70 2.53
N SER A 243 -11.05 -14.53 3.78
CA SER A 243 -9.68 -14.07 4.08
C SER A 243 -8.64 -15.11 3.71
N SER A 244 -8.91 -16.40 3.98
CA SER A 244 -8.01 -17.51 3.67
C SER A 244 -7.82 -17.69 2.16
N THR A 245 -8.90 -17.59 1.37
CA THR A 245 -8.82 -17.63 -0.10
C THR A 245 -8.10 -16.41 -0.68
N ARG A 246 -8.33 -15.20 -0.14
CA ARG A 246 -7.58 -14.00 -0.55
C ARG A 246 -6.09 -14.14 -0.25
N THR A 247 -5.75 -14.59 0.96
CA THR A 247 -4.37 -14.77 1.39
C THR A 247 -3.69 -15.85 0.56
N ALA A 248 -4.36 -16.97 0.28
CA ALA A 248 -3.83 -18.00 -0.62
C ALA A 248 -3.55 -17.45 -2.03
N ARG A 249 -4.42 -16.59 -2.59
CA ARG A 249 -4.16 -15.93 -3.87
C ARG A 249 -2.99 -14.93 -3.79
N VAL A 250 -2.84 -14.19 -2.70
CA VAL A 250 -1.70 -13.28 -2.48
C VAL A 250 -0.40 -14.06 -2.34
N THR A 251 -0.41 -15.14 -1.57
CA THR A 251 0.75 -16.04 -1.42
C THR A 251 1.10 -16.68 -2.75
N SER A 252 0.10 -17.18 -3.49
CA SER A 252 0.31 -17.72 -4.84
C SER A 252 0.93 -16.67 -5.76
N ALA A 253 0.39 -15.46 -5.79
CA ALA A 253 0.91 -14.34 -6.58
C ALA A 253 2.36 -13.99 -6.21
N ALA A 254 2.70 -14.03 -4.92
CA ALA A 254 4.06 -13.80 -4.45
C ALA A 254 5.00 -14.93 -4.85
N THR A 255 4.58 -16.20 -4.68
CA THR A 255 5.39 -17.37 -5.04
C THR A 255 5.60 -17.52 -6.54
N THR A 256 4.63 -17.11 -7.36
CA THR A 256 4.76 -17.11 -8.83
C THR A 256 5.33 -15.81 -9.36
N LEU A 257 5.68 -14.85 -8.51
CA LEU A 257 6.11 -13.50 -8.93
C LEU A 257 5.14 -12.88 -9.97
N ASP A 258 3.83 -13.05 -9.78
CA ASP A 258 2.77 -12.41 -10.57
C ASP A 258 2.01 -11.34 -9.75
N PRO A 259 2.57 -10.12 -9.63
CA PRO A 259 1.90 -9.02 -8.95
C PRO A 259 0.60 -8.58 -9.64
N GLY A 260 0.31 -9.05 -10.86
CA GLY A 260 -0.94 -8.78 -11.57
C GLY A 260 -2.14 -9.32 -10.83
N MET A 261 -2.00 -10.50 -10.23
CA MET A 261 -3.04 -11.13 -9.41
C MET A 261 -3.45 -10.29 -8.19
N LEU A 262 -2.52 -9.52 -7.61
CA LEU A 262 -2.82 -8.69 -6.43
C LEU A 262 -3.88 -7.63 -6.73
N THR A 263 -3.87 -7.06 -7.94
CA THR A 263 -4.88 -6.09 -8.36
C THR A 263 -6.26 -6.72 -8.44
N TRP A 264 -6.35 -7.96 -8.92
CA TRP A 264 -7.60 -8.73 -8.96
C TRP A 264 -8.09 -9.10 -7.57
N VAL A 265 -7.20 -9.55 -6.69
CA VAL A 265 -7.55 -9.83 -5.28
C VAL A 265 -8.10 -8.58 -4.60
N ALA A 266 -7.50 -7.41 -4.82
CA ALA A 266 -7.97 -6.15 -4.24
C ALA A 266 -9.32 -5.69 -4.81
N GLU A 267 -9.53 -5.79 -6.13
CA GLU A 267 -10.80 -5.45 -6.77
C GLU A 267 -11.94 -6.35 -6.28
N ASP A 268 -11.68 -7.65 -6.26
CA ASP A 268 -12.60 -8.68 -5.84
C ASP A 268 -12.97 -8.53 -4.35
N ALA A 269 -11.98 -8.28 -3.49
CA ALA A 269 -12.20 -7.97 -2.08
C ALA A 269 -13.11 -6.75 -1.86
N HIS A 270 -12.98 -5.72 -2.69
CA HIS A 270 -13.78 -4.51 -2.56
C HIS A 270 -15.22 -4.71 -3.03
N TRP A 271 -15.43 -5.34 -4.18
CA TRP A 271 -16.76 -5.44 -4.80
C TRP A 271 -17.60 -6.62 -4.28
N ARG A 272 -16.97 -7.67 -3.74
CA ARG A 272 -17.69 -8.84 -3.19
C ARG A 272 -18.71 -8.41 -2.12
N GLY A 273 -19.94 -8.89 -2.26
CA GLY A 273 -21.02 -8.67 -1.30
C GLY A 273 -21.61 -7.25 -1.30
N ARG A 274 -21.20 -6.37 -2.22
CA ARG A 274 -21.80 -5.04 -2.38
C ARG A 274 -22.87 -5.08 -3.47
N ALA A 275 -24.11 -4.78 -3.10
CA ALA A 275 -25.16 -4.52 -4.07
C ALA A 275 -24.88 -3.19 -4.77
N LEU A 276 -24.72 -3.24 -6.10
CA LEU A 276 -24.51 -2.05 -6.91
C LEU A 276 -25.84 -1.63 -7.51
N ARG A 277 -26.30 -0.43 -7.19
CA ARG A 277 -27.43 0.18 -7.89
C ARG A 277 -26.97 0.60 -9.29
N SER A 278 -27.72 0.19 -10.32
CA SER A 278 -27.58 0.78 -11.64
C SER A 278 -27.97 2.25 -11.56
N ARG A 279 -27.24 3.11 -12.27
CA ARG A 279 -27.64 4.50 -12.48
C ARG A 279 -27.82 4.71 -13.97
N PRO A 280 -28.87 5.42 -14.38
CA PRO A 280 -29.03 5.79 -15.78
C PRO A 280 -27.83 6.65 -16.20
N TRP A 281 -27.56 6.61 -17.50
CA TRP A 281 -26.39 7.25 -18.05
C TRP A 281 -26.67 8.75 -18.21
N PRO A 282 -25.71 9.62 -17.87
CA PRO A 282 -25.88 11.04 -18.14
C PRO A 282 -26.09 11.27 -19.64
N ARG A 283 -26.95 12.24 -19.98
CA ARG A 283 -27.21 12.63 -21.39
C ARG A 283 -25.93 13.04 -22.14
N LEU A 284 -24.92 13.53 -21.42
CA LEU A 284 -23.62 13.86 -22.00
C LEU A 284 -22.91 12.61 -22.54
N VAL A 285 -22.94 11.49 -21.80
CA VAL A 285 -22.31 10.23 -22.21
C VAL A 285 -23.03 9.68 -23.44
N SER A 286 -24.36 9.71 -23.48
CA SER A 286 -25.11 9.28 -24.67
C SER A 286 -24.83 10.14 -25.90
N ARG A 287 -24.49 11.44 -25.73
CA ARG A 287 -24.14 12.36 -26.83
C ARG A 287 -22.72 12.17 -27.35
N LEU A 288 -21.77 11.78 -26.49
CA LEU A 288 -20.37 11.54 -26.85
C LEU A 288 -20.16 10.21 -27.60
N GLY A 289 -21.24 9.48 -27.89
CA GLY A 289 -21.22 8.25 -28.65
C GLY A 289 -20.91 7.00 -27.82
N PRO A 290 -21.00 5.81 -28.44
CA PRO A 290 -20.92 4.52 -27.75
C PRO A 290 -19.55 4.27 -27.10
N ALA A 291 -18.48 4.90 -27.57
CA ALA A 291 -17.13 4.75 -27.01
C ALA A 291 -16.96 5.35 -25.61
N SER A 292 -17.80 6.30 -25.23
CA SER A 292 -17.79 6.92 -23.90
C SER A 292 -18.41 6.01 -22.82
N ALA A 293 -19.19 5.01 -23.24
CA ALA A 293 -19.83 4.02 -22.37
C ALA A 293 -18.87 3.37 -21.37
N PRO A 294 -17.77 2.74 -21.83
CA PRO A 294 -16.92 1.96 -20.95
C PRO A 294 -16.00 2.89 -20.13
N ALA A 295 -15.79 4.13 -20.58
CA ALA A 295 -15.09 5.17 -19.83
C ALA A 295 -15.94 5.66 -18.65
N TRP A 296 -17.25 5.88 -18.84
CA TRP A 296 -18.16 6.30 -17.76
C TRP A 296 -18.21 5.30 -16.60
N GLN A 297 -18.06 4.00 -16.87
CA GLN A 297 -17.99 2.99 -15.81
C GLN A 297 -16.77 3.18 -14.90
N GLU A 298 -15.64 3.67 -15.42
CA GLU A 298 -14.46 3.98 -14.60
C GLU A 298 -14.74 5.16 -13.67
N TRP A 299 -15.43 6.19 -14.16
CA TRP A 299 -15.88 7.33 -13.33
C TRP A 299 -16.76 6.86 -12.17
N LEU A 300 -17.73 5.99 -12.45
CA LEU A 300 -18.60 5.43 -11.40
C LEU A 300 -17.81 4.57 -10.39
N ARG A 301 -16.83 3.79 -10.84
CA ARG A 301 -15.98 2.97 -9.96
C ARG A 301 -15.14 3.84 -9.03
N VAL A 302 -14.55 4.91 -9.55
CA VAL A 302 -13.78 5.88 -8.76
C VAL A 302 -14.68 6.62 -7.77
N GLY A 303 -15.84 7.11 -8.21
CA GLY A 303 -16.81 7.81 -7.35
C GLY A 303 -17.36 6.93 -6.21
N ARG A 304 -17.35 5.60 -6.38
CA ARG A 304 -17.74 4.62 -5.33
C ARG A 304 -16.61 4.30 -4.34
N ARG A 305 -15.44 4.94 -4.47
CA ARG A 305 -14.26 4.73 -3.62
C ARG A 305 -13.71 6.04 -3.03
N PRO A 306 -14.53 6.80 -2.28
CA PRO A 306 -14.11 8.09 -1.72
C PRO A 306 -12.89 7.96 -0.79
N GLY A 307 -12.77 6.86 -0.05
CA GLY A 307 -11.61 6.61 0.81
C GLY A 307 -10.29 6.49 0.05
N ARG A 308 -10.29 5.97 -1.19
CA ARG A 308 -9.07 5.94 -2.02
C ARG A 308 -8.70 7.33 -2.54
N LEU A 309 -9.70 8.15 -2.87
CA LEU A 309 -9.48 9.53 -3.28
C LEU A 309 -8.94 10.37 -2.13
N ALA A 310 -9.48 10.21 -0.91
CA ALA A 310 -8.97 10.88 0.28
C ALA A 310 -7.53 10.46 0.59
N ALA A 311 -7.20 9.16 0.52
CA ALA A 311 -5.84 8.68 0.70
C ALA A 311 -4.89 9.23 -0.37
N LEU A 312 -5.34 9.33 -1.63
CA LEU A 312 -4.56 9.89 -2.73
C LEU A 312 -4.29 11.38 -2.51
N LEU A 313 -5.30 12.15 -2.10
CA LEU A 313 -5.15 13.57 -1.76
C LEU A 313 -4.14 13.77 -0.63
N GLY A 314 -4.23 12.97 0.45
CA GLY A 314 -3.25 13.03 1.54
C GLY A 314 -1.84 12.64 1.08
N ALA A 315 -1.71 11.66 0.18
CA ALA A 315 -0.44 11.21 -0.36
C ALA A 315 0.29 12.27 -1.22
N ALA A 316 -0.40 13.32 -1.67
CA ALA A 316 0.23 14.41 -2.42
C ALA A 316 1.18 15.27 -1.57
N ALA A 317 1.12 15.17 -0.23
CA ALA A 317 2.12 15.78 0.65
C ALA A 317 3.44 15.00 0.69
N LEU A 318 3.46 13.73 0.25
CA LEU A 318 4.62 12.85 0.38
C LEU A 318 5.86 13.35 -0.39
N PRO A 319 5.78 13.89 -1.62
CA PRO A 319 6.95 14.45 -2.29
C PRO A 319 7.61 15.59 -1.49
N ALA A 320 6.83 16.47 -0.86
CA ALA A 320 7.34 17.55 -0.02
C ALA A 320 7.97 17.02 1.27
N VAL A 321 7.34 16.03 1.91
CA VAL A 321 7.91 15.29 3.05
C VAL A 321 9.26 14.68 2.68
N CYS A 322 9.34 14.07 1.50
CA CYS A 322 10.55 13.44 1.02
C CYS A 322 11.66 14.46 0.76
N ALA A 323 11.35 15.58 0.07
CA ALA A 323 12.30 16.65 -0.21
C ALA A 323 12.92 17.20 1.09
N ASN A 324 12.08 17.55 2.07
CA ASN A 324 12.52 18.03 3.38
C ASN A 324 13.42 17.01 4.11
N ALA A 325 13.12 15.71 4.00
CA ALA A 325 13.90 14.66 4.65
C ALA A 325 15.28 14.44 4.00
N THR A 326 15.39 14.65 2.69
CA THR A 326 16.62 14.43 1.91
C THR A 326 17.51 15.67 1.83
N GLY A 327 17.00 16.86 2.15
CA GLY A 327 17.73 18.12 2.06
C GLY A 327 17.94 18.53 0.60
N ASP A 328 19.16 18.40 0.08
CA ASP A 328 19.58 19.09 -1.15
C ASP A 328 19.16 18.43 -2.47
N GLY A 329 18.61 17.21 -2.42
CA GLY A 329 18.27 16.41 -3.60
C GLY A 329 16.77 16.23 -3.84
N LEU A 330 16.25 16.79 -4.93
CA LEU A 330 14.86 16.56 -5.37
C LEU A 330 14.67 15.22 -6.11
N GLY A 331 15.73 14.43 -6.34
CA GLY A 331 15.64 13.15 -7.05
C GLY A 331 14.63 12.17 -6.42
N PRO A 332 14.75 11.84 -5.12
CA PRO A 332 13.78 11.01 -4.41
C PRO A 332 12.36 11.59 -4.41
N ALA A 333 12.22 12.90 -4.24
CA ALA A 333 10.94 13.60 -4.28
C ALA A 333 10.29 13.53 -5.68
N ALA A 334 11.08 13.67 -6.76
CA ALA A 334 10.63 13.54 -8.14
C ALA A 334 10.21 12.10 -8.48
N GLY A 335 10.94 11.11 -7.97
CA GLY A 335 10.54 9.70 -8.06
C GLY A 335 9.21 9.42 -7.35
N LEU A 336 9.02 9.99 -6.15
CA LEU A 336 7.78 9.87 -5.39
C LEU A 336 6.61 10.60 -6.05
N LEU A 337 6.87 11.77 -6.65
CA LEU A 337 5.92 12.49 -7.48
C LEU A 337 5.48 11.61 -8.67
N LEU A 338 6.43 11.03 -9.42
CA LEU A 338 6.11 10.17 -10.55
C LEU A 338 5.30 8.93 -10.13
N CYS A 339 5.73 8.25 -9.07
CA CYS A 339 5.04 7.08 -8.52
C CYS A 339 3.62 7.42 -8.04
N GLY A 340 3.44 8.53 -7.34
CA GLY A 340 2.13 8.98 -6.86
C GLY A 340 1.21 9.40 -8.00
N ALA A 341 1.73 10.11 -9.00
CA ALA A 341 0.97 10.54 -10.17
C ALA A 341 0.57 9.36 -11.07
N LEU A 342 1.47 8.39 -11.26
CA LEU A 342 1.16 7.15 -11.97
C LEU A 342 0.15 6.30 -11.19
N THR A 343 0.21 6.29 -9.85
CA THR A 343 -0.78 5.63 -8.99
C THR A 343 -2.16 6.30 -9.11
N ALA A 344 -2.19 7.64 -9.16
CA ALA A 344 -3.40 8.44 -9.41
C ALA A 344 -4.04 8.09 -10.77
N ALA A 345 -3.23 7.95 -11.82
CA ALA A 345 -3.71 7.51 -13.12
C ALA A 345 -4.18 6.04 -13.09
N ALA A 346 -3.39 5.14 -12.50
CA ALA A 346 -3.62 3.70 -12.56
C ALA A 346 -4.87 3.23 -11.79
N MET A 347 -5.28 3.95 -10.73
CA MET A 347 -6.41 3.51 -9.88
C MET A 347 -7.77 3.47 -10.60
N CYS A 348 -7.89 4.11 -11.76
CA CYS A 348 -9.11 4.18 -12.55
C CYS A 348 -9.07 3.31 -13.84
N THR A 349 -8.10 2.40 -13.93
CA THR A 349 -7.89 1.54 -15.13
C THR A 349 -8.40 0.11 -14.96
N ALA A 350 -9.28 -0.14 -13.99
CA ALA A 350 -9.70 -1.50 -13.62
C ALA A 350 -10.53 -2.19 -14.72
N GLY A 351 -11.40 -1.47 -15.43
CA GLY A 351 -12.12 -2.00 -16.59
C GLY A 351 -11.23 -2.15 -17.82
N VAL A 352 -10.27 -1.24 -18.06
CA VAL A 352 -9.24 -1.44 -19.11
C VAL A 352 -8.50 -2.77 -18.92
N ARG A 353 -8.16 -3.10 -17.67
CA ARG A 353 -7.51 -4.36 -17.31
C ARG A 353 -8.41 -5.57 -17.51
N ARG A 354 -9.71 -5.45 -17.19
CA ARG A 354 -10.70 -6.50 -17.46
C ARG A 354 -10.79 -6.81 -18.95
N ASP A 355 -10.92 -5.77 -19.77
CA ASP A 355 -11.09 -5.92 -21.22
C ASP A 355 -9.81 -6.45 -21.88
N GLY A 356 -8.63 -6.08 -21.37
CA GLY A 356 -7.37 -6.65 -21.83
C GLY A 356 -7.18 -8.12 -21.48
N GLY A 357 -7.85 -8.60 -20.43
CA GLY A 357 -7.82 -10.01 -20.00
C GLY A 357 -8.84 -10.90 -20.71
N ASP A 358 -9.85 -10.33 -21.36
CA ASP A 358 -10.89 -11.07 -22.08
C ASP A 358 -11.26 -10.35 -23.39
N PRO A 359 -10.65 -10.76 -24.52
CA PRO A 359 -10.89 -10.13 -25.81
C PRO A 359 -12.32 -10.39 -26.34
N ALA A 360 -13.06 -11.38 -25.82
CA ALA A 360 -14.43 -11.62 -26.23
C ALA A 360 -15.37 -10.51 -25.72
N LEU A 361 -15.14 -10.00 -24.50
CA LEU A 361 -15.88 -8.85 -23.95
C LEU A 361 -15.70 -7.60 -24.83
N ALA A 362 -14.48 -7.34 -25.30
CA ALA A 362 -14.21 -6.20 -26.18
C ALA A 362 -14.94 -6.32 -27.54
N ARG A 363 -15.05 -7.53 -28.09
CA ARG A 363 -15.79 -7.78 -29.35
C ARG A 363 -17.29 -7.60 -29.19
N MET A 364 -17.87 -8.02 -28.06
CA MET A 364 -19.31 -7.86 -27.79
C MET A 364 -19.75 -6.40 -27.67
N LEU A 365 -18.84 -5.47 -27.34
CA LEU A 365 -19.16 -4.05 -27.26
C LEU A 365 -19.36 -3.40 -28.64
N ALA A 366 -18.86 -4.01 -29.73
CA ALA A 366 -18.99 -3.50 -31.10
C ALA A 366 -18.61 -2.01 -31.27
N VAL A 367 -17.62 -1.53 -30.49
CA VAL A 367 -17.13 -0.14 -30.57
C VAL A 367 -15.68 -0.10 -31.04
N ASP A 368 -15.31 0.93 -31.80
CA ASP A 368 -13.93 1.17 -32.19
C ASP A 368 -13.00 1.28 -30.96
N GLY A 369 -11.98 0.42 -30.93
CA GLY A 369 -11.01 0.35 -29.85
C GLY A 369 -10.21 1.64 -29.66
N ARG A 370 -9.99 2.43 -30.74
CA ARG A 370 -9.33 3.75 -30.62
C ARG A 370 -10.17 4.73 -29.83
N ALA A 371 -11.43 4.89 -30.23
CA ALA A 371 -12.36 5.79 -29.59
C ALA A 371 -12.56 5.41 -28.11
N VAL A 372 -12.68 4.12 -27.80
CA VAL A 372 -12.80 3.63 -26.41
C VAL A 372 -11.54 3.94 -25.61
N MET A 373 -10.35 3.74 -26.19
CA MET A 373 -9.08 4.02 -25.50
C MET A 373 -8.87 5.51 -25.26
N ALA A 374 -9.21 6.36 -26.24
CA ALA A 374 -9.17 7.80 -26.09
C ALA A 374 -10.13 8.28 -24.99
N ALA A 375 -11.38 7.80 -25.00
CA ALA A 375 -12.36 8.13 -23.97
C ALA A 375 -11.90 7.69 -22.56
N ARG A 376 -11.28 6.51 -22.45
CA ARG A 376 -10.74 5.99 -21.19
C ARG A 376 -9.45 6.64 -20.73
N ALA A 377 -8.74 7.38 -21.58
CA ALA A 377 -7.56 8.14 -21.19
C ALA A 377 -7.88 9.40 -20.39
N VAL A 378 -9.10 9.94 -20.54
CA VAL A 378 -9.52 11.21 -19.91
C VAL A 378 -9.44 11.14 -18.39
N LEU A 379 -10.03 10.11 -17.77
CA LEU A 379 -10.05 10.00 -16.31
C LEU A 379 -8.65 9.79 -15.68
N PRO A 380 -7.80 8.87 -16.19
CA PRO A 380 -6.40 8.77 -15.74
C PRO A 380 -5.64 10.08 -15.89
N ALA A 381 -5.83 10.81 -17.00
CA ALA A 381 -5.17 12.09 -17.23
C ALA A 381 -5.64 13.15 -16.21
N LEU A 382 -6.95 13.28 -15.97
CA LEU A 382 -7.48 14.25 -15.01
C LEU A 382 -7.01 13.96 -13.58
N LEU A 383 -7.00 12.69 -13.15
CA LEU A 383 -6.52 12.32 -11.82
C LEU A 383 -5.01 12.56 -11.67
N ALA A 384 -4.21 12.21 -12.67
CA ALA A 384 -2.78 12.51 -12.68
C ALA A 384 -2.49 14.02 -12.69
N ALA A 385 -3.23 14.79 -13.49
CA ALA A 385 -3.11 16.24 -13.58
C ALA A 385 -3.39 16.90 -12.23
N ALA A 386 -4.56 16.59 -11.65
CA ALA A 386 -4.99 17.16 -10.37
C ALA A 386 -4.03 16.79 -9.25
N TRP A 387 -3.62 15.52 -9.17
CA TRP A 387 -2.70 15.06 -8.13
C TRP A 387 -1.31 15.69 -8.27
N SER A 388 -0.75 15.72 -9.48
CA SER A 388 0.59 16.27 -9.73
C SER A 388 0.62 17.78 -9.52
N ALA A 389 -0.42 18.50 -9.97
CA ALA A 389 -0.55 19.93 -9.72
C ALA A 389 -0.58 20.23 -8.22
N LEU A 390 -1.35 19.44 -7.46
CA LEU A 390 -1.44 19.60 -6.02
C LEU A 390 -0.12 19.27 -5.32
N ALA A 391 0.55 18.17 -5.68
CA ALA A 391 1.85 17.80 -5.11
C ALA A 391 2.95 18.82 -5.41
N LEU A 392 3.01 19.35 -6.64
CA LEU A 392 3.93 20.41 -7.03
C LEU A 392 3.60 21.74 -6.35
N GLY A 393 2.31 22.05 -6.18
CA GLY A 393 1.85 23.21 -5.41
C GLY A 393 2.26 23.12 -3.94
N VAL A 394 2.17 21.94 -3.33
CA VAL A 394 2.64 21.70 -1.95
C VAL A 394 4.16 21.83 -1.86
N LEU A 395 4.92 21.26 -2.79
CA LEU A 395 6.38 21.43 -2.86
C LEU A 395 6.77 22.92 -2.93
N GLN A 396 6.10 23.68 -3.79
CA GLN A 396 6.32 25.12 -3.90
C GLN A 396 5.91 25.88 -2.63
N ALA A 397 4.77 25.54 -2.02
CA ALA A 397 4.30 26.19 -0.80
C ALA A 397 5.23 25.99 0.40
N VAL A 398 5.99 24.88 0.42
CA VAL A 398 7.00 24.59 1.44
C VAL A 398 8.36 25.22 1.12
N GLY A 399 8.50 25.89 -0.03
CA GLY A 399 9.72 26.61 -0.41
C GLY A 399 10.79 25.74 -1.09
N GLU A 400 10.47 24.49 -1.45
CA GLU A 400 11.39 23.58 -2.13
C GLU A 400 11.60 23.92 -3.61
N LEU A 401 10.71 24.74 -4.17
CA LEU A 401 10.73 25.15 -5.57
C LEU A 401 10.78 26.68 -5.69
N PRO A 402 11.54 27.23 -6.66
CA PRO A 402 11.53 28.65 -6.98
C PRO A 402 10.12 29.18 -7.29
N PRO A 403 9.89 30.51 -7.17
CA PRO A 403 8.63 31.12 -7.59
C PRO A 403 8.38 30.87 -9.08
N GLY A 404 7.16 30.47 -9.45
CA GLY A 404 6.78 30.17 -10.83
C GLY A 404 5.59 29.22 -10.94
N ALA A 405 5.11 28.97 -12.16
CA ALA A 405 3.92 28.14 -12.40
C ALA A 405 4.23 26.62 -12.41
N TRP A 406 4.91 26.11 -11.38
CA TRP A 406 5.30 24.69 -11.29
C TRP A 406 4.11 23.73 -11.32
N TRP A 407 2.98 24.12 -10.73
CA TRP A 407 1.73 23.35 -10.75
C TRP A 407 1.27 23.00 -12.18
N ALA A 408 1.61 23.82 -13.19
CA ALA A 408 1.22 23.61 -14.58
C ALA A 408 1.95 22.41 -15.24
N LEU A 409 3.09 21.98 -14.69
CA LEU A 409 3.78 20.76 -15.15
C LEU A 409 2.92 19.51 -14.90
N GLY A 410 2.03 19.53 -13.90
CA GLY A 410 1.13 18.42 -13.62
C GLY A 410 0.17 18.11 -14.79
N PRO A 411 -0.68 19.07 -15.21
CA PRO A 411 -1.51 18.91 -16.41
C PRO A 411 -0.72 18.63 -17.68
N ALA A 412 0.48 19.21 -17.84
CA ALA A 412 1.33 18.95 -19.01
C ALA A 412 1.87 17.50 -19.06
N ALA A 413 2.21 16.91 -17.90
CA ALA A 413 2.71 15.53 -17.82
C ALA A 413 1.59 14.48 -17.80
N ALA A 414 0.37 14.88 -17.45
CA ALA A 414 -0.78 13.99 -17.30
C ALA A 414 -1.08 13.08 -18.51
N PRO A 415 -0.97 13.52 -19.78
CA PRO A 415 -1.19 12.64 -20.92
C PRO A 415 -0.19 11.48 -20.99
N ALA A 416 1.10 11.71 -20.70
CA ALA A 416 2.12 10.66 -20.65
C ALA A 416 1.84 9.66 -19.52
N LEU A 417 1.47 10.16 -18.33
CA LEU A 417 1.10 9.34 -17.18
C LEU A 417 -0.15 8.49 -17.46
N ALA A 418 -1.15 9.06 -18.14
CA ALA A 418 -2.34 8.34 -18.57
C ALA A 418 -1.98 7.22 -19.56
N ALA A 419 -1.12 7.49 -20.54
CA ALA A 419 -0.63 6.48 -21.48
C ALA A 419 0.11 5.34 -20.76
N GLY A 420 1.00 5.68 -19.83
CA GLY A 420 1.71 4.71 -18.98
C GLY A 420 0.78 3.86 -18.13
N ALA A 421 -0.21 4.47 -17.48
CA ALA A 421 -1.22 3.77 -16.68
C ALA A 421 -2.09 2.83 -17.53
N LEU A 422 -2.52 3.27 -18.71
CA LEU A 422 -3.28 2.43 -19.63
C LEU A 422 -2.43 1.28 -20.19
N ARG A 423 -1.12 1.50 -20.41
CA ARG A 423 -0.19 0.44 -20.83
C ARG A 423 0.02 -0.58 -19.71
N MET A 424 0.18 -0.11 -18.48
CA MET A 424 0.27 -0.95 -17.28
C MET A 424 -1.04 -1.72 -17.02
N ALA A 425 -2.18 -1.19 -17.43
CA ALA A 425 -3.47 -1.87 -17.34
C ALA A 425 -3.62 -3.02 -18.35
N ARG A 426 -3.01 -2.89 -19.54
CA ARG A 426 -3.08 -3.88 -20.63
C ARG A 426 -1.85 -4.79 -20.75
N ARG A 427 -0.95 -4.76 -19.76
CA ARG A 427 0.21 -5.67 -19.75
C ARG A 427 -0.25 -7.12 -19.76
N ARG A 428 0.46 -7.96 -20.50
CA ARG A 428 0.23 -9.41 -20.55
C ARG A 428 0.58 -10.07 -19.21
N PRO A 429 0.15 -11.31 -18.96
CA PRO A 429 0.67 -12.11 -17.85
C PRO A 429 2.20 -12.17 -17.87
N VAL A 430 2.81 -12.42 -16.72
CA VAL A 430 4.27 -12.54 -16.61
C VAL A 430 4.74 -13.73 -17.44
N ASP A 431 5.72 -13.49 -18.31
CA ASP A 431 6.33 -14.55 -19.10
C ASP A 431 7.53 -15.16 -18.36
N HIS A 432 7.31 -16.33 -17.77
CA HIS A 432 8.34 -17.06 -17.03
C HIS A 432 9.30 -17.85 -17.92
N SER A 433 9.07 -17.88 -19.25
CA SER A 433 9.98 -18.53 -20.21
C SER A 433 11.13 -17.63 -20.67
N MET A 434 11.09 -16.34 -20.29
CA MET A 434 12.14 -15.37 -20.61
C MET A 434 13.46 -15.68 -19.90
N PRO A 435 14.61 -15.37 -20.52
CA PRO A 435 15.93 -15.71 -19.98
C PRO A 435 16.19 -15.05 -18.62
N VAL A 436 16.99 -15.70 -17.78
CA VAL A 436 17.40 -15.18 -16.47
C VAL A 436 18.79 -14.55 -16.63
N ILE A 437 19.00 -13.36 -16.07
CA ILE A 437 20.31 -12.70 -16.07
C ILE A 437 21.00 -13.03 -14.75
N ASP A 438 22.15 -13.69 -14.83
CA ASP A 438 22.98 -13.91 -13.65
C ASP A 438 23.75 -12.63 -13.32
N THR A 439 23.48 -12.07 -12.13
CA THR A 439 24.20 -10.92 -11.58
C THR A 439 25.00 -11.35 -10.35
N PRO A 440 26.03 -10.59 -9.94
CA PRO A 440 26.74 -10.86 -8.68
C PRO A 440 25.81 -10.89 -7.45
N GLY A 441 24.65 -10.22 -7.51
CA GLY A 441 23.62 -10.23 -6.48
C GLY A 441 22.60 -11.36 -6.60
N GLY A 442 22.78 -12.28 -7.56
CA GLY A 442 21.90 -13.41 -7.83
C GLY A 442 21.22 -13.36 -9.20
N ALA A 443 20.51 -14.44 -9.49
CA ALA A 443 19.73 -14.61 -10.71
C ALA A 443 18.52 -13.66 -10.76
N VAL A 444 18.44 -12.81 -11.79
CA VAL A 444 17.34 -11.85 -12.00
C VAL A 444 16.44 -12.33 -13.13
N PRO A 445 15.19 -12.75 -12.85
CA PRO A 445 14.28 -13.20 -13.88
C PRO A 445 13.77 -12.02 -14.71
N THR A 446 14.06 -12.01 -16.02
CA THR A 446 13.76 -10.84 -16.88
C THR A 446 12.27 -10.68 -17.16
N GLY A 447 11.49 -11.76 -17.18
CA GLY A 447 10.03 -11.73 -17.38
C GLY A 447 9.30 -10.84 -16.36
N PRO A 448 9.39 -11.13 -15.05
CA PRO A 448 8.84 -10.27 -13.99
C PRO A 448 9.36 -8.82 -14.05
N LEU A 449 10.64 -8.63 -14.39
CA LEU A 449 11.26 -7.32 -14.49
C LEU A 449 10.65 -6.48 -15.63
N LEU A 450 10.57 -7.04 -16.84
CA LEU A 450 9.94 -6.39 -17.99
C LEU A 450 8.46 -6.08 -17.72
N TRP A 451 7.76 -7.01 -17.07
CA TRP A 451 6.37 -6.80 -16.66
C TRP A 451 6.23 -5.64 -15.68
N ALA A 452 7.15 -5.50 -14.72
CA ALA A 452 7.13 -4.45 -13.71
C ALA A 452 7.38 -3.07 -14.34
N PHE A 453 8.28 -2.99 -15.32
CA PHE A 453 8.58 -1.75 -16.05
C PHE A 453 7.52 -1.39 -17.10
N THR A 454 6.69 -2.34 -17.55
CA THR A 454 5.70 -2.09 -18.61
C THR A 454 4.68 -1.03 -18.20
N GLY A 455 4.76 0.13 -18.86
CA GLY A 455 3.93 1.32 -18.60
C GLY A 455 4.65 2.36 -17.74
N VAL A 456 5.47 1.93 -16.78
CA VAL A 456 6.35 2.83 -16.00
C VAL A 456 7.40 3.45 -16.91
N ASP A 457 7.98 2.65 -17.80
CA ASP A 457 8.91 3.08 -18.85
C ASP A 457 8.34 4.22 -19.71
N LEU A 458 7.08 4.08 -20.15
CA LEU A 458 6.39 5.09 -20.97
C LEU A 458 6.06 6.35 -20.17
N ALA A 459 5.62 6.19 -18.91
CA ALA A 459 5.35 7.30 -18.01
C ALA A 459 6.63 8.11 -17.72
N LEU A 460 7.73 7.42 -17.42
CA LEU A 460 9.03 8.02 -17.16
C LEU A 460 9.52 8.77 -18.40
N ALA A 461 9.60 8.09 -19.55
CA ALA A 461 10.07 8.68 -20.80
C ALA A 461 9.23 9.89 -21.23
N GLY A 462 7.91 9.80 -21.10
CA GLY A 462 7.00 10.88 -21.43
C GLY A 462 6.97 12.03 -20.41
N SER A 463 7.57 11.85 -19.23
CA SER A 463 7.65 12.89 -18.18
C SER A 463 9.08 13.44 -17.99
N LEU A 464 10.00 13.10 -18.90
CA LEU A 464 11.41 13.52 -18.81
C LEU A 464 11.59 15.04 -18.69
N PRO A 465 10.89 15.90 -19.46
CA PRO A 465 11.02 17.35 -19.28
C PRO A 465 10.62 17.84 -17.90
N ALA A 466 9.52 17.31 -17.32
CA ALA A 466 9.11 17.67 -15.96
C ALA A 466 10.13 17.20 -14.91
N LEU A 467 10.68 16.00 -15.07
CA LEU A 467 11.73 15.49 -14.18
C LEU A 467 13.03 16.30 -14.31
N ALA A 468 13.41 16.70 -15.53
CA ALA A 468 14.55 17.55 -15.79
C ALA A 468 14.38 18.97 -15.20
N ALA A 469 13.17 19.53 -15.25
CA ALA A 469 12.85 20.79 -14.58
C ALA A 469 13.06 20.70 -13.06
N LEU A 470 12.58 19.61 -12.42
CA LEU A 470 12.78 19.39 -10.99
C LEU A 470 14.25 19.19 -10.61
N ALA A 471 15.02 18.51 -11.45
CA ALA A 471 16.44 18.31 -11.22
C ALA A 471 17.26 19.60 -11.39
N SER A 472 16.96 20.40 -12.42
CA SER A 472 17.74 21.59 -12.79
C SER A 472 17.33 22.86 -12.05
N ARG A 473 16.11 22.93 -11.49
CA ARG A 473 15.55 24.11 -10.78
C ARG A 473 15.77 25.43 -11.56
N PRO A 474 15.32 25.50 -12.83
CA PRO A 474 15.56 26.66 -13.67
C PRO A 474 14.85 27.90 -13.13
N ALA A 475 15.38 29.08 -13.43
CA ALA A 475 14.74 30.35 -13.12
C ALA A 475 13.38 30.51 -13.83
N SER A 476 13.19 29.88 -15.00
CA SER A 476 11.92 29.85 -15.72
C SER A 476 11.51 28.41 -16.08
N VAL A 477 10.27 28.06 -15.71
CA VAL A 477 9.69 26.71 -15.97
C VAL A 477 9.04 26.62 -17.36
N ALA A 478 8.77 27.76 -18.00
CA ALA A 478 8.08 27.85 -19.29
C ALA A 478 8.63 26.94 -20.41
N PRO A 479 9.96 26.86 -20.68
CA PRO A 479 10.47 26.00 -21.74
C PRO A 479 10.22 24.51 -21.45
N TYR A 480 10.40 24.10 -20.20
CA TYR A 480 10.12 22.72 -19.77
C TYR A 480 8.63 22.40 -19.83
N LEU A 481 7.77 23.37 -19.50
CA LEU A 481 6.32 23.22 -19.59
C LEU A 481 5.86 23.00 -21.04
N ALA A 482 6.37 23.80 -21.97
CA ALA A 482 6.06 23.65 -23.40
C ALA A 482 6.56 22.29 -23.93
N ALA A 483 7.80 21.92 -23.63
CA ALA A 483 8.36 20.61 -24.00
C ALA A 483 7.53 19.46 -23.40
N GLN A 484 7.15 19.57 -22.13
CA GLN A 484 6.35 18.57 -21.43
C GLN A 484 4.95 18.41 -22.05
N ALA A 485 4.29 19.51 -22.42
CA ALA A 485 2.97 19.47 -23.03
C ALA A 485 3.02 18.79 -24.42
N VAL A 486 4.01 19.12 -25.23
CA VAL A 486 4.21 18.50 -26.56
C VAL A 486 4.52 17.00 -26.43
N ILE A 487 5.48 16.63 -25.59
CA ILE A 487 5.88 15.23 -25.40
C ILE A 487 4.73 14.43 -24.79
N GLY A 488 4.03 14.96 -23.78
CA GLY A 488 2.87 14.32 -23.18
C GLY A 488 1.79 14.01 -24.21
N ALA A 489 1.38 15.02 -24.99
CA ALA A 489 0.36 14.87 -26.02
C ALA A 489 0.79 13.86 -27.11
N ALA A 490 2.05 13.93 -27.56
CA ALA A 490 2.61 13.01 -28.54
C ALA A 490 2.60 11.57 -28.05
N VAL A 491 3.05 11.32 -26.81
CA VAL A 491 3.08 9.99 -26.19
C VAL A 491 1.68 9.38 -26.10
N LEU A 492 0.68 10.14 -25.61
CA LEU A 492 -0.69 9.65 -25.50
C LEU A 492 -1.29 9.35 -26.88
N THR A 493 -1.09 10.27 -27.84
CA THR A 493 -1.61 10.11 -29.21
C THR A 493 -1.00 8.89 -29.89
N ALA A 494 0.32 8.73 -29.82
CA ALA A 494 1.02 7.57 -30.36
C ALA A 494 0.53 6.26 -29.71
N TYR A 495 0.31 6.25 -28.40
CA TYR A 495 -0.21 5.09 -27.68
C TYR A 495 -1.63 4.71 -28.12
N VAL A 496 -2.54 5.68 -28.22
CA VAL A 496 -3.92 5.46 -28.70
C VAL A 496 -3.91 4.92 -30.13
N LEU A 497 -3.14 5.54 -31.04
CA LEU A 497 -3.05 5.13 -32.44
C LEU A 497 -2.49 3.72 -32.61
N ARG A 498 -1.43 3.36 -31.87
CA ARG A 498 -0.81 2.03 -31.89
C ARG A 498 -1.75 0.96 -31.35
N SER A 499 -2.50 1.28 -30.31
CA SER A 499 -3.36 0.29 -29.64
C SER A 499 -4.49 -0.28 -30.49
N ALA A 500 -4.82 0.39 -31.59
CA ALA A 500 -5.82 -0.04 -32.56
C ALA A 500 -5.35 -1.16 -33.49
N ARG A 501 -4.04 -1.24 -33.74
CA ARG A 501 -3.50 -2.16 -34.74
C ARG A 501 -3.54 -3.61 -34.29
N GLY A 502 -3.61 -3.85 -32.97
CA GLY A 502 -3.77 -5.19 -32.39
C GLY A 502 -5.22 -5.61 -32.16
N SER A 503 -6.21 -4.81 -32.58
CA SER A 503 -7.64 -5.06 -32.38
C SER A 503 -8.41 -5.30 -33.68
N ARG A 504 -7.70 -5.34 -34.83
CA ARG A 504 -8.30 -5.79 -36.07
C ARG A 504 -8.35 -7.33 -36.04
N PRO A 505 -9.51 -7.95 -36.35
CA PRO A 505 -9.65 -9.39 -36.40
C PRO A 505 -8.65 -10.03 -37.39
#